data_AF-A0A0W0ZHF7-F1
#
_entry.id   AF-A0A0W0ZHF7-F1
#
_cell.length_a   1.000
_cell.length_b   1.000
_cell.length_c   1.000
_cell.angle_alpha   90.00
_cell.angle_beta   90.00
_cell.angle_gamma   90.00
#
_symmetry.space_group_name_H-M   'P 1'
#
loop_
_entity.id
_entity.type
_entity.pdbx_description
1 polymer ?
#
loop_
_entity_poly.entity_id
_entity_poly.type
_entity_poly.pdbx_seq_one_letter_code
_entity_poly.pdbx_strand_id
1 'polypeptide(L)'
;MTKKSKIERLNILCDEYKRHLEEALISYVKDMPKDVINYYTNKEGNIDINKIIEQANTGRSLYWPANVQKYQWTTPSWDLHPELYLVLNKYKIVNQMKDALNNPSVPDEDLRIKACTNVLTEKNKDTLRERRDSNKGVQFLENVLHVLSLGIYSKVTKGTFKFWQSHGEALSENIEEVAKEESNLKIK
;
A
#
# COMPACT_ATOMS: atom_id res chain seq x y z
N MET A 1 2.57 -0.44 26.31
CA MET A 1 2.89 0.24 25.03
C MET A 1 1.95 1.43 24.89
N THR A 2 2.47 2.65 24.82
CA THR A 2 1.67 3.88 24.81
C THR A 2 1.12 4.16 23.41
N LYS A 3 -0.08 4.76 23.29
CA LYS A 3 -0.73 5.02 21.99
C LYS A 3 0.10 5.92 21.06
N LYS A 4 0.83 6.88 21.63
CA LYS A 4 1.83 7.70 20.95
C LYS A 4 2.88 6.85 20.20
N SER A 5 3.24 5.68 20.73
CA SER A 5 4.16 4.75 20.07
C SER A 5 3.56 3.99 18.89
N LYS A 6 2.23 4.05 18.68
CA LYS A 6 1.53 3.33 17.60
C LYS A 6 1.47 4.15 16.32
N ILE A 7 1.05 5.42 16.41
CA ILE A 7 1.08 6.36 15.28
C ILE A 7 2.50 6.52 14.77
N GLU A 8 3.48 6.67 15.67
CA GLU A 8 4.89 6.78 15.31
C GLU A 8 5.38 5.57 14.52
N ARG A 9 5.09 4.34 14.98
CA ARG A 9 5.44 3.11 14.26
C ARG A 9 4.76 3.02 12.89
N LEU A 10 3.48 3.38 12.80
CA LEU A 10 2.76 3.37 11.53
C LEU A 10 3.36 4.40 10.54
N ASN A 11 3.73 5.59 11.02
CA ASN A 11 4.41 6.60 10.21
C ASN A 11 5.77 6.08 9.71
N ILE A 12 6.59 5.46 10.56
CA ILE A 12 7.88 4.86 10.16
C ILE A 12 7.67 3.84 9.04
N LEU A 13 6.72 2.92 9.21
CA LEU A 13 6.41 1.91 8.19
C LEU A 13 5.94 2.54 6.86
N CYS A 14 5.11 3.59 6.94
CA CYS A 14 4.67 4.32 5.76
C CYS A 14 5.83 5.03 5.07
N ASP A 15 6.76 5.65 5.82
CA ASP A 15 7.91 6.37 5.29
C ASP A 15 8.92 5.44 4.61
N GLU A 16 9.21 4.30 5.23
CA GLU A 16 10.08 3.27 4.65
C GLU A 16 9.49 2.74 3.34
N TYR A 17 8.21 2.37 3.34
CA TYR A 17 7.60 1.84 2.13
C TYR A 17 7.41 2.91 1.05
N LYS A 18 7.09 4.14 1.44
CA LYS A 18 7.01 5.28 0.53
C LYS A 18 8.33 5.51 -0.20
N ARG A 19 9.46 5.51 0.51
CA ARG A 19 10.81 5.65 -0.08
C ARG A 19 11.13 4.52 -1.05
N HIS A 20 10.77 3.27 -0.72
CA HIS A 20 10.88 2.14 -1.66
C HIS A 20 10.08 2.38 -2.94
N LEU A 21 8.85 2.90 -2.83
CA LEU A 21 8.03 3.23 -3.99
C LEU A 21 8.62 4.39 -4.81
N GLU A 22 9.19 5.40 -4.16
CA GLU A 22 9.87 6.53 -4.81
C GLU A 22 11.08 6.07 -5.64
N GLU A 23 11.90 5.18 -5.09
CA GLU A 23 13.02 4.56 -5.83
C GLU A 23 12.53 3.77 -7.05
N ALA A 24 11.45 3.00 -6.90
CA ALA A 24 10.84 2.27 -8.00
C ALA A 24 10.28 3.19 -9.09
N LEU A 25 9.58 4.28 -8.71
CA LEU A 25 9.09 5.30 -9.65
C LEU A 25 10.23 5.90 -10.47
N ILE A 26 11.33 6.29 -9.80
CA ILE A 26 12.52 6.82 -10.46
C ILE A 26 13.08 5.80 -11.46
N SER A 27 13.16 4.52 -11.09
CA SER A 27 13.65 3.46 -11.98
C SER A 27 12.78 3.35 -13.23
N TYR A 28 11.46 3.24 -13.09
CA TYR A 28 10.56 3.10 -14.24
C TYR A 28 10.57 4.32 -15.16
N VAL A 29 10.71 5.53 -14.59
CA VAL A 29 10.78 6.76 -15.40
C VAL A 29 12.09 6.82 -16.19
N LYS A 30 13.20 6.29 -15.66
CA LYS A 30 14.48 6.22 -16.39
C LYS A 30 14.44 5.34 -17.64
N ASP A 31 13.47 4.42 -17.70
CA ASP A 31 13.26 3.56 -18.87
C ASP A 31 12.43 4.24 -19.98
N MET A 32 11.92 5.45 -19.73
CA MET A 32 11.13 6.21 -20.70
C MET A 32 12.01 6.90 -21.77
N PRO A 33 11.40 7.38 -22.88
CA PRO A 33 12.10 8.20 -23.85
C PRO A 33 12.75 9.46 -23.24
N LYS A 34 13.92 9.87 -23.75
CA LYS A 34 14.72 10.99 -23.19
C LYS A 34 13.98 12.31 -23.06
N ASP A 35 13.13 12.64 -24.03
CA ASP A 35 12.28 13.83 -24.02
C ASP A 35 11.24 13.79 -22.88
N VAL A 36 10.67 12.61 -22.61
CA VAL A 36 9.78 12.38 -21.46
C VAL A 36 10.55 12.48 -20.14
N ILE A 37 11.73 11.85 -20.06
CA ILE A 37 12.61 11.94 -18.88
C ILE A 37 12.92 13.41 -18.57
N ASN A 38 13.37 14.18 -19.57
CA ASN A 38 13.71 15.59 -19.41
C ASN A 38 12.55 16.43 -18.87
N TYR A 39 11.30 16.06 -19.18
CA TYR A 39 10.15 16.73 -18.57
C TYR A 39 10.09 16.50 -17.06
N TYR A 40 10.37 15.29 -16.57
CA TYR A 40 10.34 14.98 -15.14
C TYR A 40 11.63 15.34 -14.40
N THR A 41 12.68 15.76 -15.09
CA THR A 41 13.93 16.16 -14.45
C THR A 41 13.84 17.59 -13.91
N ASN A 42 14.27 17.80 -12.66
CA ASN A 42 14.37 19.11 -12.02
C ASN A 42 15.63 19.88 -12.49
N LYS A 43 15.81 21.11 -12.00
CA LYS A 43 16.97 21.96 -12.36
C LYS A 43 18.33 21.38 -11.93
N GLU A 44 18.34 20.46 -10.97
CA GLU A 44 19.53 19.80 -10.43
C GLU A 44 19.89 18.52 -11.20
N GLY A 45 19.09 18.13 -12.18
CA GLY A 45 19.30 16.90 -12.95
C GLY A 45 18.69 15.64 -12.31
N ASN A 46 17.92 15.79 -11.23
CA ASN A 46 17.25 14.68 -10.55
C ASN A 46 15.81 14.50 -11.04
N ILE A 47 15.31 13.27 -11.06
CA ILE A 47 13.90 13.00 -11.36
C ILE A 47 13.03 13.54 -10.23
N ASP A 48 12.08 14.41 -10.57
CA ASP A 48 11.13 15.04 -9.68
C ASP A 48 9.88 14.18 -9.50
N ILE A 49 9.83 13.49 -8.36
CA ILE A 49 8.69 12.64 -7.99
C ILE A 49 7.39 13.45 -7.89
N ASN A 50 7.43 14.67 -7.34
CA ASN A 50 6.22 15.47 -7.18
C ASN A 50 5.60 15.78 -8.54
N LYS A 51 6.44 16.10 -9.53
CA LYS A 51 6.00 16.35 -10.90
C LYS A 51 5.37 15.11 -11.56
N ILE A 52 5.89 13.91 -11.28
CA ILE A 52 5.30 12.65 -11.74
C ILE A 52 3.91 12.46 -11.12
N ILE A 53 3.79 12.68 -9.80
CA ILE A 53 2.52 12.52 -9.07
C ILE A 53 1.48 13.55 -9.54
N GLU A 54 1.88 14.81 -9.73
CA GLU A 54 1.01 15.86 -10.26
C GLU A 54 0.46 15.48 -11.64
N GLN A 55 1.34 15.05 -12.56
CA GLN A 55 0.91 14.60 -13.88
C GLN A 55 -0.01 13.38 -13.78
N ALA A 56 0.31 12.38 -12.95
CA ALA A 56 -0.53 11.20 -12.77
C ALA A 56 -1.95 11.57 -12.28
N ASN A 57 -2.06 12.61 -11.43
CA ASN A 57 -3.34 13.11 -10.94
C ASN A 57 -4.16 13.87 -11.99
N THR A 58 -3.56 14.28 -13.12
CA THR A 58 -4.32 14.88 -14.23
C THR A 58 -5.15 13.87 -15.03
N GLY A 59 -4.92 12.57 -14.83
CA GLY A 59 -5.51 11.50 -15.63
C GLY A 59 -4.91 11.36 -17.03
N ARG A 60 -3.89 12.14 -17.37
CA ARG A 60 -3.14 12.01 -18.63
C ARG A 60 -2.03 10.97 -18.49
N SER A 61 -1.61 10.42 -19.63
CA SER A 61 -0.45 9.56 -19.66
C SER A 61 0.80 10.32 -19.19
N LEU A 62 1.68 9.61 -18.48
CA LEU A 62 3.00 10.11 -18.13
C LEU A 62 3.89 10.34 -19.37
N TYR A 63 3.56 9.73 -20.51
CA TYR A 63 4.28 9.93 -21.77
C TYR A 63 3.84 11.22 -22.47
N TRP A 64 2.66 11.73 -22.12
CA TRP A 64 2.08 12.94 -22.70
C TRP A 64 1.97 14.08 -21.65
N PRO A 65 3.10 14.58 -21.14
CA PRO A 65 3.10 15.86 -20.44
C PRO A 65 2.86 17.02 -21.41
N ALA A 66 2.47 18.18 -20.87
CA ALA A 66 2.03 19.34 -21.66
C ALA A 66 2.99 19.78 -22.78
N ASN A 67 4.29 19.58 -22.59
CA ASN A 67 5.34 20.02 -23.51
C ASN A 67 5.82 18.92 -24.48
N VAL A 68 5.23 17.71 -24.44
CA VAL A 68 5.62 16.58 -25.29
C VAL A 68 4.39 16.05 -26.02
N GLN A 69 3.94 16.77 -27.05
CA GLN A 69 2.76 16.38 -27.85
C GLN A 69 2.98 15.12 -28.70
N LYS A 70 4.23 14.70 -28.91
CA LYS A 70 4.58 13.52 -29.71
C LYS A 70 3.86 12.23 -29.27
N TYR A 71 3.59 12.09 -27.97
CA TYR A 71 2.91 10.93 -27.40
C TYR A 71 1.41 11.18 -27.13
N GLN A 72 0.89 12.29 -27.62
CA GLN A 72 -0.54 12.53 -27.59
C GLN A 72 -1.23 11.49 -28.49
N TRP A 73 -2.23 10.80 -27.95
CA TRP A 73 -2.98 9.73 -28.63
C TRP A 73 -2.21 8.42 -28.88
N THR A 74 -0.98 8.28 -28.37
CA THR A 74 -0.31 6.97 -28.37
C THR A 74 -0.84 6.09 -27.24
N THR A 75 -0.48 4.80 -27.28
CA THR A 75 -0.72 3.88 -26.17
C THR A 75 -0.28 4.53 -24.86
N PRO A 76 -1.17 4.63 -23.87
CA PRO A 76 -0.88 5.36 -22.66
C PRO A 76 0.11 4.61 -21.78
N SER A 77 0.83 5.37 -20.95
CA SER A 77 1.84 4.88 -20.01
C SER A 77 1.36 3.77 -19.08
N TRP A 78 0.07 3.73 -18.71
CA TRP A 78 -0.45 2.65 -17.85
C TRP A 78 -0.62 1.31 -18.58
N ASP A 79 -0.74 1.32 -19.91
CA ASP A 79 -0.76 0.11 -20.74
C ASP A 79 0.68 -0.32 -21.10
N LEU A 80 1.57 0.64 -21.34
CA LEU A 80 2.98 0.37 -21.64
C LEU A 80 3.80 -0.05 -20.40
N HIS A 81 3.47 0.53 -19.24
CA HIS A 81 4.17 0.31 -17.97
C HIS A 81 3.16 0.05 -16.85
N PRO A 82 2.52 -1.14 -16.84
CA PRO A 82 1.54 -1.48 -15.82
C PRO A 82 2.15 -1.48 -14.40
N GLU A 83 3.44 -1.80 -14.27
CA GLU A 83 4.16 -1.78 -12.99
C GLU A 83 4.29 -0.35 -12.44
N LEU A 84 4.59 0.61 -13.30
CA LEU A 84 4.66 2.02 -12.92
C LEU A 84 3.30 2.50 -12.38
N TYR A 85 2.22 2.12 -13.06
CA TYR A 85 0.87 2.49 -12.62
C TYR A 85 0.51 1.83 -11.29
N LEU A 86 0.91 0.57 -11.08
CA LEU A 86 0.75 -0.11 -9.80
C LEU A 86 1.49 0.62 -8.68
N VAL A 87 2.76 0.99 -8.89
CA VAL A 87 3.55 1.74 -7.89
C VAL A 87 2.91 3.08 -7.57
N LEU A 88 2.39 3.82 -8.56
CA LEU A 88 1.66 5.07 -8.34
C LEU A 88 0.42 4.88 -7.46
N ASN A 89 -0.37 3.83 -7.73
CA ASN A 89 -1.56 3.52 -6.93
C ASN A 89 -1.19 3.17 -5.49
N LYS A 90 -0.14 2.36 -5.29
CA LYS A 90 0.39 2.04 -3.96
C LYS A 90 0.85 3.31 -3.23
N TYR A 91 1.58 4.19 -3.92
CA TYR A 91 2.07 5.45 -3.37
C TYR A 91 0.91 6.36 -2.93
N LYS A 92 -0.16 6.44 -3.72
CA LYS A 92 -1.38 7.17 -3.37
C LYS A 92 -2.05 6.63 -2.11
N ILE A 93 -2.17 5.31 -1.99
CA ILE A 93 -2.75 4.66 -0.80
C ILE A 93 -1.91 4.98 0.44
N VAL A 94 -0.58 4.86 0.35
CA VAL A 94 0.32 5.15 1.48
C VAL A 94 0.26 6.62 1.90
N ASN A 95 0.16 7.56 0.96
CA ASN A 95 -0.06 8.97 1.30
C ASN A 95 -1.40 9.19 2.00
N GLN A 96 -2.49 8.57 1.54
CA GLN A 96 -3.78 8.65 2.23
C GLN A 96 -3.70 8.12 3.66
N MET A 97 -2.94 7.04 3.89
CA MET A 97 -2.68 6.52 5.24
C MET A 97 -1.93 7.55 6.09
N LYS A 98 -0.86 8.16 5.54
CA LYS A 98 -0.09 9.20 6.23
C LYS A 98 -0.92 10.44 6.55
N ASP A 99 -1.72 10.90 5.59
CA ASP A 99 -2.60 12.05 5.77
C ASP A 99 -3.61 11.79 6.88
N ALA A 100 -4.17 10.58 6.94
CA ALA A 100 -5.07 10.17 8.03
C ALA A 100 -4.36 10.13 9.40
N LEU A 101 -3.13 9.63 9.47
CA LEU A 101 -2.34 9.55 10.71
C LEU A 101 -1.89 10.92 11.24
N ASN A 102 -1.66 11.87 10.34
CA ASN A 102 -1.07 13.17 10.66
C ASN A 102 -2.06 14.33 10.51
N ASN A 103 -3.37 14.04 10.37
CA ASN A 103 -4.40 15.07 10.21
C ASN A 103 -4.46 15.98 11.47
N PRO A 104 -4.07 17.27 11.37
CA PRO A 104 -4.06 18.17 12.52
C PRO A 104 -5.48 18.53 13.00
N SER A 105 -6.49 18.36 12.14
CA SER A 105 -7.89 18.61 12.48
C SER A 105 -8.52 17.51 13.35
N VAL A 106 -7.82 16.40 13.59
CA VAL A 106 -8.28 15.29 14.44
C VAL A 106 -7.28 15.08 15.59
N PRO A 107 -7.47 15.76 16.74
CA PRO A 107 -6.52 15.66 17.85
C PRO A 107 -6.44 14.23 18.42
N ASP A 108 -7.58 13.53 18.44
CA ASP A 108 -7.70 12.18 18.96
C ASP A 108 -6.89 11.16 18.13
N GLU A 109 -5.95 10.49 18.80
CA GLU A 109 -5.08 9.49 18.19
C GLU A 109 -5.84 8.24 17.70
N ASP A 110 -6.84 7.77 18.46
CA ASP A 110 -7.62 6.57 18.10
C ASP A 110 -8.47 6.85 16.86
N LEU A 111 -9.03 8.06 16.74
CA LEU A 111 -9.75 8.47 15.55
C LEU A 111 -8.84 8.56 14.32
N ARG A 112 -7.60 9.04 14.47
CA ARG A 112 -6.60 9.04 13.38
C ARG A 112 -6.17 7.63 12.97
N ILE A 113 -5.96 6.74 13.93
CA ILE A 113 -5.68 5.32 13.67
C ILE A 113 -6.86 4.66 12.95
N LYS A 114 -8.10 4.94 13.37
CA LYS A 114 -9.31 4.45 12.71
C LYS A 114 -9.43 4.98 11.29
N ALA A 115 -9.16 6.26 11.07
CA ALA A 115 -9.15 6.86 9.73
C ALA A 115 -8.10 6.19 8.81
N CYS A 116 -6.90 5.95 9.32
CA CYS A 116 -5.86 5.20 8.61
C CYS A 116 -6.32 3.76 8.29
N THR A 117 -6.96 3.09 9.24
CA THR A 117 -7.52 1.74 9.04
C THR A 117 -8.60 1.75 7.96
N ASN A 118 -9.42 2.80 7.86
CA ASN A 118 -10.45 2.93 6.82
C ASN A 118 -9.85 3.09 5.41
N VAL A 119 -8.60 3.55 5.28
CA VAL A 119 -7.89 3.55 3.99
C VAL A 119 -7.58 2.12 3.54
N LEU A 120 -7.42 1.16 4.46
CA LEU A 120 -7.13 -0.25 4.18
C LEU A 120 -8.39 -1.06 3.79
N THR A 121 -9.14 -0.55 2.81
CA THR A 121 -10.23 -1.30 2.14
C THR A 121 -9.70 -2.58 1.49
N GLU A 122 -10.57 -3.57 1.19
CA GLU A 122 -10.14 -4.79 0.47
C GLU A 122 -9.40 -4.46 -0.82
N LYS A 123 -9.95 -3.56 -1.65
CA LYS A 123 -9.33 -3.12 -2.89
C LYS A 123 -7.93 -2.54 -2.68
N ASN A 124 -7.75 -1.70 -1.66
CA ASN A 124 -6.45 -1.09 -1.38
C ASN A 124 -5.46 -2.13 -0.85
N LYS A 125 -5.92 -3.10 -0.04
CA LYS A 125 -5.08 -4.21 0.42
C LYS A 125 -4.63 -5.10 -0.74
N ASP A 126 -5.52 -5.42 -1.66
CA ASP A 126 -5.20 -6.18 -2.87
C ASP A 126 -4.19 -5.42 -3.75
N THR A 127 -4.40 -4.12 -3.92
CA THR A 127 -3.46 -3.24 -4.66
C THR A 127 -2.09 -3.24 -3.99
N LEU A 128 -2.01 -3.15 -2.66
CA LEU A 128 -0.74 -3.20 -1.91
C LEU A 128 -0.06 -4.58 -1.99
N ARG A 129 -0.84 -5.67 -2.05
CA ARG A 129 -0.37 -7.06 -2.15
C ARG A 129 0.09 -7.45 -3.56
N GLU A 130 -0.40 -6.77 -4.59
CA GLU A 130 -0.08 -7.12 -5.97
C GLU A 130 1.44 -7.08 -6.18
N ARG A 131 2.00 -8.18 -6.71
CA ARG A 131 3.45 -8.44 -6.69
C ARG A 131 4.20 -7.98 -7.94
N ARG A 132 3.53 -7.34 -8.92
CA ARG A 132 4.16 -7.00 -10.21
C ARG A 132 5.41 -6.13 -10.05
N ASP A 133 5.49 -5.34 -8.99
CA ASP A 133 6.62 -4.47 -8.65
C ASP A 133 7.57 -5.06 -7.58
N SER A 134 7.05 -5.71 -6.51
CA SER A 134 7.90 -6.33 -5.46
C SER A 134 7.10 -7.08 -4.37
N ASN A 135 7.79 -7.91 -3.57
CA ASN A 135 7.25 -8.46 -2.31
C ASN A 135 7.19 -7.43 -1.16
N LYS A 136 7.74 -6.23 -1.33
CA LYS A 136 7.80 -5.21 -0.27
C LYS A 136 6.42 -4.71 0.15
N GLY A 137 5.45 -4.71 -0.76
CA GLY A 137 4.07 -4.32 -0.45
C GLY A 137 3.35 -5.30 0.48
N VAL A 138 3.61 -6.60 0.34
CA VAL A 138 3.10 -7.63 1.24
C VAL A 138 3.69 -7.44 2.65
N GLN A 139 5.02 -7.29 2.73
CA GLN A 139 5.72 -7.06 4.01
C GLN A 139 5.26 -5.79 4.71
N PHE A 140 5.09 -4.70 3.95
CA PHE A 140 4.54 -3.44 4.47
C PHE A 140 3.16 -3.66 5.07
N LEU A 141 2.26 -4.32 4.33
CA LEU A 141 0.90 -4.56 4.79
C LEU A 141 0.88 -5.43 6.04
N GLU A 142 1.64 -6.54 6.08
CA GLU A 142 1.78 -7.40 7.25
C GLU A 142 2.24 -6.62 8.49
N ASN A 143 3.27 -5.77 8.34
CA ASN A 143 3.80 -4.97 9.44
C ASN A 143 2.79 -3.93 9.95
N VAL A 144 2.07 -3.25 9.05
CA VAL A 144 1.02 -2.29 9.41
C VAL A 144 -0.07 -2.99 10.22
N LEU A 145 -0.53 -4.14 9.75
CA LEU A 145 -1.60 -4.89 10.40
C LEU A 145 -1.17 -5.49 11.73
N HIS A 146 0.08 -5.96 11.82
CA HIS A 146 0.69 -6.34 13.07
C HIS A 146 0.62 -5.19 14.07
N VAL A 147 1.10 -4.00 13.69
CA VAL A 147 1.01 -2.81 14.55
C VAL A 147 -0.44 -2.50 14.94
N LEU A 148 -1.38 -2.51 13.99
CA LEU A 148 -2.80 -2.24 14.27
C LEU A 148 -3.41 -3.25 15.26
N SER A 149 -3.04 -4.53 15.17
CA SER A 149 -3.53 -5.59 16.05
C SER A 149 -2.89 -5.61 17.45
N LEU A 150 -1.74 -4.97 17.64
CA LEU A 150 -1.12 -4.81 18.97
C LEU A 150 -2.10 -4.08 19.91
N GLY A 151 -2.50 -4.76 20.98
CA GLY A 151 -3.45 -4.28 21.97
C GLY A 151 -4.91 -4.71 21.76
N ILE A 152 -5.27 -5.30 20.61
CA ILE A 152 -6.60 -5.91 20.37
C ILE A 152 -6.68 -7.32 21.00
N TYR A 153 -5.54 -7.99 21.12
CA TYR A 153 -5.39 -9.30 21.78
C TYR A 153 -5.94 -9.37 23.22
N SER A 154 -6.22 -8.24 23.89
CA SER A 154 -6.73 -8.25 25.27
C SER A 154 -8.25 -8.16 25.41
N LYS A 155 -9.03 -7.87 24.35
CA LYS A 155 -10.49 -7.69 24.50
C LYS A 155 -11.43 -8.27 23.42
N VAL A 156 -11.00 -8.54 22.18
CA VAL A 156 -11.97 -8.85 21.08
C VAL A 156 -11.53 -9.94 20.07
N THR A 157 -10.47 -10.71 20.32
CA THR A 157 -9.91 -11.64 19.30
C THR A 157 -10.44 -13.07 19.44
N LYS A 158 -11.68 -13.29 18.99
CA LYS A 158 -12.09 -14.59 18.41
C LYS A 158 -12.67 -14.43 16.99
N GLY A 159 -13.35 -13.32 16.70
CA GLY A 159 -13.97 -13.11 15.38
C GLY A 159 -13.06 -12.55 14.29
N THR A 160 -12.08 -11.70 14.64
CA THR A 160 -11.21 -11.01 13.67
C THR A 160 -9.99 -11.83 13.22
N PHE A 161 -9.73 -12.98 13.84
CA PHE A 161 -8.60 -13.85 13.45
C PHE A 161 -8.87 -14.62 12.15
N LYS A 162 -10.14 -14.99 11.90
CA LYS A 162 -10.57 -15.60 10.63
C LYS A 162 -10.38 -14.69 9.41
N PHE A 163 -10.27 -13.38 9.63
CA PHE A 163 -9.98 -12.41 8.57
C PHE A 163 -8.53 -12.50 8.06
N TRP A 164 -7.62 -13.04 8.88
CA TRP A 164 -6.17 -13.04 8.63
C TRP A 164 -5.60 -14.37 8.16
N GLN A 165 -6.38 -15.44 8.16
CA GLN A 165 -5.91 -16.73 7.69
C GLN A 165 -5.77 -16.76 6.17
N SER A 166 -4.62 -17.23 5.71
CA SER A 166 -4.53 -17.74 4.34
C SER A 166 -5.55 -18.88 4.14
N HIS A 167 -6.00 -19.12 2.91
CA HIS A 167 -6.91 -20.24 2.63
C HIS A 167 -6.37 -21.58 3.16
N GLY A 168 -5.04 -21.76 3.18
CA GLY A 168 -4.39 -22.95 3.73
C GLY A 168 -4.47 -23.06 5.25
N GLU A 169 -4.31 -21.95 5.98
CA GLU A 169 -4.45 -21.96 7.45
C GLU A 169 -5.91 -22.16 7.88
N ALA A 170 -6.86 -21.54 7.16
CA ALA A 170 -8.28 -21.77 7.40
C ALA A 170 -8.67 -23.23 7.11
N LEU A 171 -8.08 -23.86 6.08
CA LEU A 171 -8.31 -25.28 5.80
C LEU A 171 -7.74 -26.18 6.90
N SER A 172 -6.53 -25.91 7.36
CA SER A 172 -5.87 -26.68 8.43
C SER A 172 -6.63 -26.60 9.75
N GLU A 173 -7.14 -25.41 10.12
CA GLU A 173 -7.98 -25.28 11.32
C GLU A 173 -9.31 -26.03 11.20
N ASN A 174 -9.95 -26.01 10.03
CA ASN A 174 -11.18 -26.78 9.80
C ASN A 174 -10.90 -28.30 9.88
N ILE A 175 -9.77 -28.77 9.36
CA ILE A 175 -9.35 -30.19 9.46
C ILE A 175 -9.07 -30.57 10.92
N GLU A 176 -8.44 -29.69 11.70
CA GLU A 176 -8.20 -29.90 13.12
C GLU A 176 -9.49 -29.89 13.96
N GLU A 177 -10.46 -29.03 13.65
CA GLU A 177 -11.78 -29.01 14.31
C GLU A 177 -12.54 -30.31 14.02
N VAL A 178 -12.57 -30.77 12.77
CA VAL A 178 -13.20 -32.05 12.40
C VAL A 178 -12.51 -33.23 13.08
N ALA A 179 -11.17 -33.22 13.16
CA ALA A 179 -10.42 -34.26 13.88
C ALA A 179 -10.67 -34.26 15.41
N LYS A 180 -10.91 -33.08 15.99
CA LYS A 180 -11.27 -32.93 17.42
C LYS A 180 -12.72 -33.36 17.68
N GLU A 181 -13.65 -33.11 16.77
CA GLU A 181 -15.03 -33.59 16.87
C GLU A 181 -15.13 -35.12 16.70
N GLU A 182 -14.38 -35.71 15.76
CA GLU A 182 -14.33 -37.16 15.56
C GLU A 182 -13.67 -37.90 16.75
N SER A 183 -12.68 -37.30 17.40
CA SER A 183 -12.06 -37.88 18.60
C SER A 183 -12.98 -37.81 19.84
N ASN A 184 -13.84 -36.79 19.94
CA ASN A 184 -14.87 -36.70 20.97
C ASN A 184 -16.07 -37.64 20.72
N LEU A 185 -16.33 -38.03 19.46
CA LEU A 185 -17.35 -39.02 19.11
C LEU A 185 -16.94 -40.47 19.42
N LYS A 186 -15.65 -40.75 19.66
CA LYS A 186 -15.16 -42.07 20.08
C LYS A 186 -15.15 -42.31 21.59
N ILE A 187 -15.62 -41.33 22.38
CA ILE A 187 -15.87 -41.47 23.83
C ILE A 187 -17.38 -41.35 24.08
N LYS A 188 -18.16 -42.30 23.57
CA LYS A 188 -19.51 -42.63 24.04
C LYS A 188 -19.80 -44.10 23.80
#